data_AF-A0A1E1WP42-F1
#
_entry.id   AF-A0A1E1WP42-F1
#
_cell.length_a   1.000
_cell.length_b   1.000
_cell.length_c   1.000
_cell.angle_alpha   90.00
_cell.angle_beta   90.00
_cell.angle_gamma   90.00
#
_symmetry.space_group_name_H-M   'P 1'
#
loop_
_entity.id
_entity.type
_entity.pdbx_description
1 polymer ?
#
loop_
_entity_poly.entity_id
_entity_poly.type
_entity_poly.pdbx_seq_one_letter_code
_entity_poly.pdbx_strand_id
1 'polypeptide(L)'
;ASGLNLALAGASDERRKRNRTFIDPVSEVPVLEQWFSMNTHPSHNLILKYTEELNRMPYRQKFPRLESKNVQFWFKNRRAKCKRLKMSLYEPASPGHYSHPGHP
;
A
#
# COMPACT_ATOMS: atom_id res chain seq x y z
N ALA A 1 -9.18 -28.86 13.70
CA ALA A 1 -9.22 -27.75 14.67
C ALA A 1 -7.96 -26.92 14.49
N SER A 2 -8.05 -25.85 13.70
CA SER A 2 -8.06 -24.45 14.19
C SER A 2 -6.73 -23.85 13.75
N GLY A 3 -6.64 -22.89 12.84
CA GLY A 3 -7.45 -21.68 12.75
C GLY A 3 -6.42 -20.56 12.69
N LEU A 4 -6.29 -19.93 11.52
CA LEU A 4 -5.33 -18.89 11.20
C LEU A 4 -5.47 -17.72 12.19
N ASN A 5 -4.49 -17.52 13.05
CA ASN A 5 -4.44 -16.35 13.93
C ASN A 5 -4.02 -15.12 13.12
N LEU A 6 -5.01 -14.50 12.47
CA LEU A 6 -4.96 -13.16 11.92
C LEU A 6 -5.00 -12.13 13.07
N ALA A 7 -4.08 -12.26 14.03
CA ALA A 7 -3.98 -11.41 15.20
C ALA A 7 -3.11 -10.18 14.89
N LEU A 8 -3.66 -9.24 14.12
CA LEU A 8 -3.41 -7.81 14.35
C LEU A 8 -4.61 -6.95 13.89
N ALA A 9 -5.81 -7.42 14.20
CA ALA A 9 -7.06 -6.67 14.07
C ALA A 9 -7.45 -5.95 15.39
N GLY A 10 -6.47 -5.47 16.18
CA GLY A 10 -6.78 -5.01 17.55
C GLY A 10 -5.79 -4.08 18.24
N ALA A 11 -4.95 -3.35 17.50
CA ALA A 11 -4.11 -2.32 18.13
C ALA A 11 -4.24 -0.99 17.37
N SER A 12 -4.98 -0.05 17.99
CA SER A 12 -5.05 1.38 17.66
C SER A 12 -6.27 1.89 16.88
N ASP A 13 -7.49 1.60 17.33
CA ASP A 13 -8.66 2.43 16.95
C ASP A 13 -8.45 3.92 17.33
N GLU A 14 -7.63 4.17 18.36
CA GLU A 14 -7.33 5.49 18.93
C GLU A 14 -6.15 6.25 18.29
N ARG A 15 -5.30 5.63 17.44
CA ARG A 15 -3.99 6.26 17.14
C ARG A 15 -4.04 7.31 16.04
N ARG A 16 -5.16 7.51 15.31
CA ARG A 16 -5.11 8.29 14.06
C ARG A 16 -6.44 8.84 13.52
N LYS A 17 -6.94 9.91 14.14
CA LYS A 17 -7.45 11.05 13.35
C LYS A 17 -6.28 11.76 12.67
N ARG A 18 -5.50 11.04 11.83
CA ARG A 18 -4.54 11.66 10.92
C ARG A 18 -5.33 11.94 9.65
N ASN A 19 -5.62 13.21 9.38
CA ASN A 19 -6.30 13.66 8.17
C ASN A 19 -5.75 12.87 6.98
N ARG A 20 -6.57 11.99 6.39
CA ARG A 20 -6.12 11.05 5.36
C ARG A 20 -5.69 11.87 4.15
N THR A 21 -4.38 11.97 3.93
CA THR A 21 -3.84 12.71 2.80
C THR A 21 -4.20 11.99 1.50
N PHE A 22 -5.00 12.64 0.68
CA PHE A 22 -5.36 12.15 -0.65
C PHE A 22 -4.17 12.34 -1.58
N ILE A 23 -3.86 11.31 -2.37
CA ILE A 23 -2.89 11.37 -3.46
C ILE A 23 -3.70 11.16 -4.74
N ASP A 24 -3.65 12.15 -5.62
CA ASP A 24 -4.46 12.18 -6.82
C ASP A 24 -4.12 11.01 -7.76
N PRO A 25 -5.09 10.14 -8.09
CA PRO A 25 -4.82 8.96 -8.90
C PRO A 25 -4.47 9.28 -10.37
N VAL A 26 -4.81 10.47 -10.86
CA VAL A 26 -4.61 10.84 -12.27
C VAL A 26 -3.27 11.53 -12.47
N SER A 27 -2.87 12.41 -11.55
CA SER A 27 -1.70 13.28 -11.71
C SER A 27 -0.50 12.77 -10.90
N GLU A 28 -0.71 12.37 -9.64
CA GLU A 28 0.40 12.09 -8.71
C GLU A 28 0.79 10.61 -8.68
N VAL A 29 -0.20 9.71 -8.74
CA VAL A 29 0.06 8.27 -8.78
C VAL A 29 0.94 7.84 -9.96
N PRO A 30 0.74 8.28 -11.22
CA PRO A 30 1.62 7.86 -12.31
C PRO A 30 3.07 8.30 -12.10
N VAL A 31 3.31 9.47 -11.51
CA VAL A 31 4.66 9.96 -11.17
C VAL A 31 5.30 9.07 -10.11
N LEU A 32 4.55 8.72 -9.06
CA LEU A 32 5.02 7.80 -8.02
C LEU A 32 5.31 6.40 -8.56
N GLU A 33 4.49 5.90 -9.50
CA GLU A 33 4.73 4.61 -10.17
C GLU A 33 5.98 4.65 -11.06
N GLN A 34 6.23 5.76 -11.76
CA GLN A 34 7.45 5.94 -12.55
C GLN A 34 8.71 5.90 -11.67
N TRP A 35 8.74 6.66 -10.57
CA TRP A 35 9.85 6.61 -9.62
C TRP A 35 10.01 5.23 -8.99
N PHE A 36 8.90 4.55 -8.69
CA PHE A 36 8.93 3.20 -8.17
C PHE A 36 9.57 2.20 -9.13
N SER A 37 9.32 2.34 -10.44
CA SER A 37 9.96 1.50 -11.47
C SER A 37 11.47 1.68 -11.52
N MET A 38 11.97 2.89 -11.23
CA MET A 38 13.41 3.19 -11.21
C MET A 38 14.06 2.75 -9.91
N ASN A 39 13.42 3.02 -8.77
CA ASN A 39 13.92 2.67 -7.45
C ASN A 39 12.77 2.34 -6.50
N THR A 40 12.67 1.06 -6.14
CA THR A 40 11.62 0.55 -5.23
C THR A 40 11.88 0.90 -3.75
N HIS A 41 13.11 1.30 -3.42
CA HIS A 41 13.56 1.62 -2.06
C HIS A 41 14.35 2.95 -2.05
N PRO A 42 13.69 4.08 -2.35
CA PRO A 42 14.33 5.39 -2.27
C PRO A 42 14.82 5.67 -0.85
N SER A 43 16.01 6.28 -0.75
CA SER A 43 16.56 6.79 0.50
C SER A 43 15.73 7.97 1.02
N HIS A 44 15.91 8.33 2.28
CA HIS A 44 15.16 9.45 2.89
C HIS A 44 15.34 10.76 2.12
N ASN A 45 16.57 11.09 1.70
CA ASN A 45 16.84 12.29 0.91
C ASN A 45 16.10 12.27 -0.44
N LEU A 46 15.96 11.10 -1.05
CA LEU A 46 15.22 10.96 -2.31
C LEU A 46 13.71 11.11 -2.08
N ILE A 47 13.18 10.57 -0.98
CA ILE A 47 11.79 10.80 -0.56
C ILE A 47 11.50 12.29 -0.35
N LEU A 48 12.41 13.05 0.27
CA LEU A 48 12.27 14.50 0.42
C LEU A 48 12.15 15.19 -0.95
N LYS A 49 13.08 14.89 -1.87
CA LYS A 49 13.06 15.43 -3.24
C LYS A 49 11.74 15.13 -3.98
N TYR A 50 11.29 13.87 -3.94
CA TYR A 50 10.01 13.46 -4.52
C TYR A 50 8.81 14.18 -3.91
N THR A 51 8.84 14.43 -2.62
CA THR A 51 7.78 15.17 -1.92
C THR A 51 7.74 16.63 -2.37
N GLU A 52 8.90 17.27 -2.50
CA GLU A 52 8.98 18.64 -3.03
C GLU A 52 8.50 18.71 -4.48
N GLU A 53 8.87 17.75 -5.32
CA GLU A 53 8.46 17.69 -6.73
C GLU A 53 6.93 17.54 -6.86
N LEU A 54 6.31 16.64 -6.09
CA LEU A 54 4.85 16.53 -6.03
C LEU A 54 4.19 17.81 -5.51
N ASN A 55 4.75 18.44 -4.47
CA ASN A 55 4.21 19.69 -3.92
C ASN A 55 4.28 20.89 -4.86
N ARG A 56 5.11 20.84 -5.89
CA ARG A 56 5.18 21.86 -6.96
C ARG A 56 4.10 21.66 -8.04
N MET A 57 3.51 20.47 -8.14
CA MET A 57 2.47 20.19 -9.13
C MET A 57 1.22 21.05 -8.92
N PRO A 58 0.48 21.37 -10.01
CA PRO A 58 -0.69 22.26 -9.94
C PRO A 58 -1.79 21.77 -8.99
N TYR A 59 -1.92 20.45 -8.81
CA TYR A 59 -2.86 19.88 -7.84
C TYR A 59 -2.52 20.32 -6.40
N ARG A 60 -1.26 20.21 -5.98
CA ARG A 60 -0.80 20.59 -4.64
C ARG A 60 -0.73 22.09 -4.38
N GLN A 61 -0.82 22.90 -5.43
CA GLN A 61 -1.01 24.34 -5.28
C GLN A 61 -2.45 24.69 -4.87
N LYS A 62 -3.43 23.84 -5.22
CA LYS A 62 -4.85 24.01 -4.87
C LYS A 62 -5.30 23.19 -3.64
N PHE A 63 -4.52 22.20 -3.24
CA PHE A 63 -4.80 21.29 -2.12
C PHE A 63 -3.67 21.26 -1.09
N PRO A 64 -3.88 20.72 0.13
CA PRO A 64 -2.84 20.65 1.14
C PRO A 64 -1.56 19.94 0.66
N ARG A 65 -0.41 20.47 1.08
CA ARG A 65 0.91 19.91 0.77
C ARG A 65 1.09 18.51 1.36
N LEU A 66 1.84 17.66 0.66
CA LEU A 66 2.33 16.37 1.13
C LEU A 66 3.44 16.55 2.16
N GLU A 67 3.41 15.72 3.19
CA GLU A 67 4.57 15.45 4.01
C GLU A 67 5.39 14.29 3.43
N SER A 68 6.69 14.26 3.70
CA SER A 68 7.60 13.19 3.27
C SER A 68 7.15 11.80 3.74
N LYS A 69 6.51 11.77 4.91
CA LYS A 69 5.90 10.57 5.49
C LYS A 69 4.79 9.98 4.63
N ASN A 70 4.01 10.81 3.92
CA ASN A 70 2.96 10.33 3.01
C ASN A 70 3.57 9.57 1.83
N VAL A 71 4.61 10.13 1.21
CA VAL A 71 5.33 9.49 0.11
C VAL A 71 6.01 8.20 0.59
N GLN A 72 6.65 8.22 1.76
CA GLN A 72 7.24 7.02 2.36
C GLN A 72 6.20 5.91 2.57
N PHE A 73 5.00 6.24 3.07
CA PHE A 73 3.91 5.27 3.21
C PHE A 73 3.39 4.77 1.87
N TRP A 74 3.32 5.62 0.86
CA TRP A 74 2.94 5.19 -0.48
C TRP A 74 3.89 4.12 -1.01
N PHE A 75 5.21 4.33 -0.93
CA PHE A 75 6.21 3.32 -1.34
C PHE A 75 6.07 2.01 -0.54
N LYS A 76 5.87 2.10 0.78
CA LYS A 76 5.64 0.92 1.64
C LYS A 76 4.39 0.14 1.22
N ASN A 77 3.28 0.85 1.02
CA ASN A 77 2.01 0.25 0.59
C ASN A 77 2.12 -0.35 -0.81
N ARG A 78 2.85 0.31 -1.72
CA ARG A 78 3.09 -0.19 -3.08
C ARG A 78 3.87 -1.49 -3.06
N ARG A 79 4.94 -1.60 -2.27
CA ARG A 79 5.68 -2.86 -2.08
C ARG A 79 4.81 -3.95 -1.47
N ALA A 80 3.99 -3.62 -0.47
CA ALA A 80 3.05 -4.57 0.13
C ALA A 80 2.04 -5.10 -0.90
N LYS A 81 1.53 -4.24 -1.79
CA LYS A 81 0.66 -4.65 -2.92
C LYS A 81 1.38 -5.61 -3.86
N CYS A 82 2.61 -5.30 -4.26
CA CYS A 82 3.41 -6.18 -5.13
C CYS A 82 3.66 -7.56 -4.47
N LYS A 83 4.01 -7.58 -3.17
CA LYS A 83 4.16 -8.83 -2.41
C LYS A 83 2.84 -9.62 -2.37
N ARG A 84 1.71 -8.96 -2.11
CA ARG A 84 0.40 -9.62 -2.02
C ARG A 84 -0.03 -10.23 -3.36
N LEU A 85 0.17 -9.51 -4.47
CA LEU A 85 -0.13 -10.02 -5.81
C LEU A 85 0.75 -11.22 -6.20
N LYS A 86 2.04 -11.20 -5.82
CA LYS A 86 2.94 -12.35 -6.01
C LYS A 86 2.52 -13.57 -5.19
N MET A 87 1.97 -13.37 -3.99
CA MET A 87 1.46 -14.45 -3.15
C MET A 87 0.09 -14.97 -3.61
N SER A 88 -0.79 -14.11 -4.16
CA SER A 88 -2.10 -14.54 -4.65
C SER A 88 -2.02 -15.33 -5.95
N LEU A 89 -0.99 -15.11 -6.77
CA LEU A 89 -0.71 -15.95 -7.96
C LEU A 89 -0.23 -17.35 -7.59
N TYR A 90 0.19 -17.56 -6.34
CA TYR A 90 0.66 -18.85 -5.81
C TYR A 90 -0.33 -19.47 -4.82
N GLU A 91 -1.57 -18.96 -4.75
CA GLU A 91 -2.68 -19.77 -4.28
C GLU A 91 -3.11 -20.63 -5.48
N PRO A 92 -2.65 -21.90 -5.61
CA PRO A 92 -3.41 -22.81 -6.42
C PRO A 92 -4.81 -22.76 -5.83
N ALA A 93 -5.80 -22.41 -6.65
CA ALA A 93 -7.19 -22.69 -6.35
C ALA A 93 -7.21 -24.14 -5.90
N SER A 94 -7.20 -24.37 -4.59
CA SER A 94 -7.29 -25.71 -4.05
C SER A 94 -8.74 -26.08 -4.32
N PRO A 95 -9.03 -27.01 -5.25
CA PRO A 95 -10.34 -27.61 -5.32
C PRO A 95 -10.36 -28.62 -4.19
N GLY A 96 -10.37 -28.10 -2.96
CA GLY A 96 -10.43 -28.86 -1.72
C GLY A 96 -11.83 -28.80 -1.14
N HIS A 97 -12.86 -28.71 -1.99
CA HIS A 97 -14.17 -29.25 -1.66
C HIS A 97 -13.96 -30.77 -1.53
N TYR A 98 -13.52 -31.22 -0.35
CA TYR A 98 -13.75 -32.59 0.07
C TYR A 98 -15.26 -32.70 0.34
N SER A 99 -16.01 -32.84 -0.75
CA SER A 99 -17.22 -33.64 -0.70
C SER A 99 -16.80 -35.10 -0.50
N HIS A 100 -17.69 -35.82 0.17
CA HIS A 100 -17.77 -37.27 0.37
C HIS A 100 -17.04 -37.88 1.57
N PRO A 101 -17.59 -38.97 2.18
CA PRO A 101 -18.99 -39.39 2.27
C PRO A 101 -19.41 -39.80 3.69
N GLY A 102 -20.71 -40.04 3.88
CA GLY A 102 -21.22 -40.69 5.08
C GLY A 102 -20.56 -42.04 5.36
N HIS A 103 -20.41 -42.34 6.64
CA HIS A 103 -20.27 -43.70 7.14
C HIS A 103 -21.03 -43.79 8.50
N PRO A 104 -21.57 -44.98 8.83
CA PRO A 104 -22.79 -45.20 9.60
C PRO A 104 -22.65 -45.03 11.11
#